data_AF-A0A1Y1VBP5-F1
#
_entry.id   AF-A0A1Y1VBP5-F1
#
_cell.length_a   1.000
_cell.length_b   1.000
_cell.length_c   1.000
_cell.angle_alpha   90.00
_cell.angle_beta   90.00
_cell.angle_gamma   90.00
#
_symmetry.space_group_name_H-M   'P 1'
#
loop_
_entity.id
_entity.type
_entity.pdbx_description
1 polymer ?
#
loop_
_entity_poly.entity_id
_entity_poly.type
_entity_poly.pdbx_seq_one_letter_code
_entity_poly.pdbx_strand_id
1 'polypeptide(L)'
;DNTNEIDNKQKKVRKKVTQACENCRKKRRKCTGERPKCLTCLQYNYVCYYNPFPRKRGPQQKREKRRYRKRDKANETGNKNKNDEGLTNLKLIGEQFKRSTKLLDVNITQSIYNNIVAYKTSIHHRFKTNINEIPTIEKDLINYSVIDMYYKYFHPCYPVISKNTFTNFIKNDSLSKYLLFSMYGMAYLFQQTPDIPLATEYIDKAKELIYQNYGLIDVQLLQSLYLITIFGKLMFFFLNK
;
A
#
# COMPACT_ATOMS: atom_id res chain seq x y z
N ASP A 1 -62.63 36.45 5.12
CA ASP A 1 -61.54 37.43 5.14
C ASP A 1 -60.19 36.77 4.90
N ASN A 2 -59.63 37.08 3.73
CA ASN A 2 -58.30 36.71 3.28
C ASN A 2 -57.24 37.45 4.09
N THR A 3 -56.23 36.74 4.62
CA THR A 3 -54.93 37.35 4.89
C THR A 3 -53.84 36.51 4.24
N ASN A 4 -53.33 37.06 3.14
CA ASN A 4 -52.25 36.55 2.32
C ASN A 4 -50.91 36.82 3.03
N GLU A 5 -50.23 35.79 3.50
CA GLU A 5 -48.81 35.88 3.84
C GLU A 5 -47.96 35.70 2.57
N ILE A 6 -47.38 36.82 2.14
CA ILE A 6 -46.52 36.95 0.98
C ILE A 6 -45.14 36.40 1.36
N ASP A 7 -44.94 35.11 1.13
CA ASP A 7 -43.62 34.48 1.32
C ASP A 7 -42.71 34.81 0.13
N ASN A 8 -41.94 35.88 0.34
CA ASN A 8 -41.01 36.52 -0.56
C ASN A 8 -39.87 35.55 -0.95
N LYS A 9 -40.07 34.76 -2.01
CA LYS A 9 -39.05 33.89 -2.63
C LYS A 9 -37.96 34.74 -3.31
N GLN A 10 -37.11 35.36 -2.51
CA GLN A 10 -35.84 35.89 -2.98
C GLN A 10 -35.00 34.71 -3.50
N LYS A 11 -34.87 34.60 -4.84
CA LYS A 11 -33.93 33.69 -5.50
C LYS A 11 -32.52 34.05 -5.02
N LYS A 12 -32.04 33.37 -3.96
CA LYS A 12 -30.66 33.45 -3.48
C LYS A 12 -29.73 33.14 -4.66
N VAL A 13 -29.15 34.18 -5.24
CA VAL A 13 -28.08 34.07 -6.24
C VAL A 13 -26.97 33.25 -5.60
N ARG A 14 -26.76 32.03 -6.10
CA ARG A 14 -25.75 31.13 -5.56
C ARG A 14 -24.38 31.75 -5.78
N LYS A 15 -23.78 32.26 -4.71
CA LYS A 15 -22.40 32.77 -4.74
C LYS A 15 -21.49 31.63 -5.21
N LYS A 16 -20.74 31.88 -6.29
CA LYS A 16 -19.81 30.90 -6.88
C LYS A 16 -18.69 30.65 -5.87
N VAL A 17 -18.57 29.40 -5.41
CA VAL A 17 -17.54 28.99 -4.46
C VAL A 17 -16.18 29.00 -5.16
N THR A 18 -15.29 29.90 -4.75
CA THR A 18 -13.92 30.03 -5.30
C THR A 18 -13.00 28.91 -4.83
N GLN A 19 -13.19 28.41 -3.61
CA GLN A 19 -12.46 27.30 -3.03
C GLN A 19 -13.41 26.36 -2.27
N ALA A 20 -13.48 25.09 -2.68
CA ALA A 20 -14.11 24.05 -1.87
C ALA A 20 -13.21 23.67 -0.68
N CYS A 21 -13.80 23.32 0.46
CA CYS A 21 -13.08 22.81 1.62
C CYS A 21 -12.38 21.47 1.31
N GLU A 22 -11.38 21.09 2.11
CA GLU A 22 -10.56 19.91 1.80
C GLU A 22 -11.34 18.59 1.89
N ASN A 23 -12.30 18.48 2.81
CA ASN A 23 -13.13 17.28 2.89
C ASN A 23 -14.03 17.12 1.65
N CYS A 24 -14.68 18.20 1.17
CA CYS A 24 -15.46 18.16 -0.06
C CYS A 24 -14.59 17.90 -1.31
N ARG A 25 -13.36 18.44 -1.34
CA ARG A 25 -12.37 18.14 -2.40
C ARG A 25 -12.00 16.66 -2.40
N LYS A 26 -11.61 16.11 -1.26
CA LYS A 26 -11.22 14.70 -1.10
C LYS A 26 -12.34 13.74 -1.47
N LYS A 27 -13.58 14.03 -1.05
CA LYS A 27 -14.77 13.22 -1.34
C LYS A 27 -15.43 13.50 -2.69
N ARG A 28 -14.93 14.47 -3.46
CA ARG A 28 -15.48 14.91 -4.76
C ARG A 28 -16.99 15.23 -4.70
N ARG A 29 -17.45 15.84 -3.61
CA ARG A 29 -18.86 16.28 -3.42
C ARG A 29 -18.97 17.80 -3.57
N LYS A 30 -20.20 18.30 -3.77
CA LYS A 30 -20.46 19.74 -3.84
C LYS A 30 -20.15 20.39 -2.49
N CYS A 31 -19.39 21.47 -2.49
CA CYS A 31 -19.12 22.30 -1.31
C CYS A 31 -19.96 23.57 -1.39
N THR A 32 -20.65 23.93 -0.31
CA THR A 32 -21.45 25.17 -0.28
C THR A 32 -20.61 26.42 0.00
N GLY A 33 -19.37 26.27 0.51
CA GLY A 33 -18.41 27.37 0.65
C GLY A 33 -18.61 28.27 1.88
N GLU A 34 -19.59 27.96 2.73
CA GLU A 34 -19.81 28.66 4.00
C GLU A 34 -18.64 28.43 4.97
N ARG A 35 -18.40 29.43 5.84
CA ARG A 35 -17.32 29.47 6.84
C ARG A 35 -17.94 29.73 8.22
N PRO A 36 -17.50 29.06 9.30
CA PRO A 36 -16.29 28.22 9.39
C PRO A 36 -16.45 26.80 8.81
N LYS A 37 -17.67 26.24 8.77
CA LYS A 37 -17.96 24.94 8.15
C LYS A 37 -18.94 25.10 6.98
N CYS A 38 -18.78 24.34 5.91
CA CYS A 38 -19.78 24.30 4.84
C CYS A 38 -20.98 23.42 5.25
N LEU A 39 -22.19 23.74 4.79
CA LEU A 39 -23.42 22.98 5.10
C LEU A 39 -23.27 21.48 4.86
N THR A 40 -22.59 21.09 3.78
CA THR A 40 -22.34 19.68 3.48
C THR A 40 -21.54 19.01 4.59
N CYS A 41 -20.48 19.65 5.09
CA CYS A 41 -19.72 19.08 6.19
C CYS A 41 -20.45 19.18 7.52
N LEU A 42 -21.28 20.20 7.72
CA LEU A 42 -22.13 20.33 8.92
C LEU A 42 -23.16 19.20 9.00
N GLN A 43 -23.87 18.94 7.90
CA GLN A 43 -24.93 17.92 7.82
C GLN A 43 -24.40 16.51 8.04
N TYR A 44 -23.21 16.20 7.52
CA TYR A 44 -22.58 14.88 7.71
C TYR A 44 -21.62 14.84 8.91
N ASN A 45 -21.61 15.88 9.74
CA ASN A 45 -20.74 16.03 10.90
C ASN A 45 -19.25 15.73 10.61
N TYR A 46 -18.75 16.21 9.48
CA TYR A 46 -17.34 16.07 9.11
C TYR A 46 -16.52 17.27 9.55
N VAL A 47 -15.23 17.03 9.83
CA VAL A 47 -14.23 18.08 10.01
C VAL A 47 -14.10 18.88 8.71
N CYS A 48 -14.51 20.15 8.75
CA CYS A 48 -14.44 21.08 7.63
C CYS A 48 -13.32 22.06 7.87
N TYR A 49 -12.35 22.10 6.97
CA TYR A 49 -11.29 23.09 6.99
C TYR A 49 -10.94 23.52 5.56
N TYR A 50 -10.47 24.75 5.43
CA TYR A 50 -10.00 25.34 4.19
C TYR A 50 -8.49 25.55 4.32
N ASN A 51 -7.71 25.00 3.40
CA ASN A 51 -6.28 25.24 3.36
C ASN A 51 -6.02 26.70 2.88
N PRO A 52 -5.35 27.56 3.68
CA PRO A 52 -5.04 28.93 3.28
C PRO A 52 -4.07 29.02 2.09
N PHE A 53 -3.29 27.95 1.83
CA PHE A 53 -2.32 27.88 0.75
C PHE A 53 -2.68 26.78 -0.27
N PRO A 54 -3.69 27.00 -1.14
CA PRO A 54 -4.04 26.03 -2.17
C PRO A 54 -2.90 25.90 -3.19
N ARG A 55 -2.42 24.67 -3.43
CA ARG A 55 -1.44 24.39 -4.48
C ARG A 55 -1.98 24.88 -5.83
N LYS A 56 -1.25 25.77 -6.50
CA LYS A 56 -1.60 26.27 -7.85
C LYS A 56 -1.52 25.10 -8.83
N ARG A 57 -2.55 24.94 -9.67
CA ARG A 57 -2.50 23.98 -10.78
C ARG A 57 -1.48 24.51 -11.78
N GLY A 58 -0.58 23.64 -12.26
CA GLY A 58 0.36 24.00 -13.32
C GLY A 58 -0.37 24.45 -14.60
N PRO A 59 0.34 25.07 -15.56
CA PRO A 59 -0.25 25.54 -16.81
C PRO A 59 -1.06 24.42 -17.48
N GLN A 60 -2.32 24.69 -17.85
CA GLN A 60 -3.10 23.73 -18.61
C GLN A 60 -2.45 23.57 -19.99
N GLN A 61 -1.91 22.38 -20.27
CA GLN A 61 -1.50 22.03 -21.63
C GLN A 61 -2.71 22.16 -22.55
N LYS A 62 -2.58 22.96 -23.63
CA LYS A 62 -3.60 23.09 -24.69
C LYS A 62 -3.86 21.69 -25.26
N ARG A 63 -4.93 21.05 -24.81
CA ARG A 63 -5.41 19.80 -25.39
C ARG A 63 -6.08 20.16 -26.70
N GLU A 64 -5.51 19.76 -27.83
CA GLU A 64 -6.16 19.91 -29.14
C GLU A 64 -7.56 19.30 -29.08
N LYS A 65 -8.55 20.09 -29.53
CA LYS A 65 -9.94 19.65 -29.60
C LYS A 65 -10.02 18.50 -30.60
N ARG A 66 -10.12 17.26 -30.11
CA ARG A 66 -10.46 16.09 -30.93
C ARG A 66 -11.75 16.42 -31.68
N ARG A 67 -11.69 16.49 -33.01
CA ARG A 67 -12.87 16.62 -33.88
C ARG A 67 -13.76 15.41 -33.62
N TYR A 68 -15.00 15.66 -33.22
CA TYR A 68 -16.02 14.64 -33.04
C TYR A 68 -16.39 14.07 -34.42
N ARG A 69 -15.92 12.86 -34.75
CA ARG A 69 -16.50 12.09 -35.86
C ARG A 69 -17.80 11.48 -35.37
N LYS A 70 -18.91 11.97 -35.94
CA LYS A 70 -20.25 11.38 -35.82
C LYS A 70 -20.14 9.93 -36.31
N ARG A 71 -20.41 8.95 -35.44
CA ARG A 71 -20.39 7.53 -35.80
C ARG A 71 -21.80 7.15 -36.24
N ASP A 72 -21.97 6.90 -37.53
CA ASP A 72 -23.17 6.28 -38.07
C ASP A 72 -23.25 4.84 -37.57
N LYS A 73 -24.44 4.44 -37.09
CA LYS A 73 -24.74 3.08 -36.64
C LYS A 73 -24.88 2.19 -37.86
N ALA A 74 -23.90 1.30 -38.10
CA ALA A 74 -24.07 0.13 -38.94
C ALA A 74 -24.27 -1.10 -38.04
N ASN A 75 -25.31 -1.87 -38.36
CA ASN A 75 -25.64 -3.16 -37.75
C ASN A 75 -24.64 -4.21 -38.24
N GLU A 76 -23.92 -4.85 -37.33
CA GLU A 76 -23.28 -6.14 -37.60
C GLU A 76 -23.51 -7.09 -36.42
N THR A 77 -24.35 -8.07 -36.70
CA THR A 77 -24.47 -9.35 -36.02
C THR A 77 -23.14 -10.09 -36.09
N GLY A 78 -22.52 -10.36 -34.94
CA GLY A 78 -21.26 -11.10 -34.87
C GLY A 78 -20.95 -11.59 -33.45
N ASN A 79 -21.28 -12.85 -33.21
CA ASN A 79 -20.85 -13.77 -32.16
C ASN A 79 -19.95 -13.22 -31.02
N LYS A 80 -20.50 -13.05 -29.80
CA LYS A 80 -19.74 -12.69 -28.59
C LYS A 80 -19.08 -13.94 -27.99
N ASN A 81 -17.78 -14.11 -28.24
CA ASN A 81 -16.95 -14.99 -27.42
C ASN A 81 -16.67 -14.33 -26.06
N LYS A 82 -16.86 -15.08 -24.96
CA LYS A 82 -16.73 -14.64 -23.55
C LYS A 82 -15.30 -14.30 -23.09
N ASN A 83 -14.34 -14.11 -24.00
CA ASN A 83 -12.91 -13.96 -23.68
C ASN A 83 -12.43 -12.50 -23.59
N ASP A 84 -13.27 -11.50 -23.88
CA ASP A 84 -12.84 -10.09 -24.04
C ASP A 84 -12.86 -9.24 -22.75
N GLU A 85 -13.41 -9.76 -21.65
CA GLU A 85 -13.41 -9.06 -20.35
C GLU A 85 -12.01 -9.02 -19.71
N GLY A 86 -11.14 -9.99 -20.01
CA GLY A 86 -9.76 -10.01 -19.51
C GLY A 86 -8.86 -8.99 -20.20
N LEU A 87 -8.98 -8.86 -21.53
CA LEU A 87 -8.09 -8.03 -22.35
C LEU A 87 -8.35 -6.53 -22.19
N THR A 88 -9.61 -6.16 -21.94
CA THR A 88 -10.03 -4.77 -21.69
C THR A 88 -9.54 -4.28 -20.33
N ASN A 89 -9.61 -5.13 -19.29
CA ASN A 89 -9.09 -4.83 -17.97
C ASN A 89 -7.55 -4.76 -17.93
N LEU A 90 -6.85 -5.58 -18.73
CA LEU A 90 -5.39 -5.57 -18.83
C LEU A 90 -4.84 -4.25 -19.39
N LYS A 91 -5.48 -3.71 -20.44
CA LYS A 91 -5.09 -2.41 -21.03
C LYS A 91 -5.34 -1.24 -20.07
N LEU A 92 -6.45 -1.28 -19.32
CA LEU A 92 -6.79 -0.26 -18.32
C LEU A 92 -5.79 -0.24 -17.14
N ILE A 93 -5.34 -1.41 -16.69
CA ILE A 93 -4.33 -1.52 -15.62
C ILE A 93 -2.95 -1.08 -16.12
N GLY A 94 -2.56 -1.49 -17.34
CA GLY A 94 -1.30 -1.03 -17.96
C GLY A 94 -1.24 0.50 -18.13
N GLU A 95 -2.35 1.13 -18.49
CA GLU A 95 -2.44 2.60 -18.57
C GLU A 95 -2.37 3.31 -17.21
N GLN A 96 -2.82 2.66 -16.13
CA GLN A 96 -2.69 3.19 -14.77
C GLN A 96 -1.26 3.08 -14.22
N PHE A 97 -0.57 1.96 -14.50
CA PHE A 97 0.82 1.76 -14.12
C PHE A 97 1.78 2.70 -14.88
N LYS A 98 1.59 2.90 -16.20
CA LYS A 98 2.35 3.90 -16.98
C LYS A 98 2.23 5.32 -16.44
N ARG A 99 1.16 5.63 -15.71
CA ARG A 99 0.96 6.95 -15.06
C ARG A 99 1.66 7.08 -13.72
N SER A 100 1.92 6.00 -12.99
CA SER A 100 2.52 6.03 -11.65
C SER A 100 4.04 5.87 -11.67
N THR A 101 4.58 5.09 -12.59
CA THR A 101 6.03 4.83 -12.68
C THR A 101 6.58 5.46 -13.97
N LYS A 102 7.13 6.68 -13.89
CA LYS A 102 7.76 7.34 -15.05
C LYS A 102 9.00 6.60 -15.61
N LEU A 103 9.43 5.52 -14.97
CA LEU A 103 10.54 4.66 -15.38
C LEU A 103 10.13 3.20 -15.17
N LEU A 104 10.42 2.37 -16.17
CA LEU A 104 10.14 0.93 -16.35
C LEU A 104 8.82 0.61 -17.09
N ASP A 105 8.95 0.28 -18.37
CA ASP A 105 7.90 -0.37 -19.18
C ASP A 105 7.68 -1.81 -18.71
N VAL A 106 6.94 -1.98 -17.61
CA VAL A 106 6.49 -3.31 -17.18
C VAL A 106 5.23 -3.67 -17.97
N ASN A 107 5.38 -4.52 -18.98
CA ASN A 107 4.25 -5.13 -19.68
C ASN A 107 3.65 -6.24 -18.80
N ILE A 108 2.50 -5.96 -18.18
CA ILE A 108 1.74 -6.96 -17.43
C ILE A 108 1.19 -7.97 -18.46
N THR A 109 1.76 -9.17 -18.48
CA THR A 109 1.28 -10.27 -19.33
C THR A 109 -0.01 -10.84 -18.78
N GLN A 110 -0.77 -11.52 -19.64
CA GLN A 110 -2.00 -12.22 -19.26
C GLN A 110 -1.76 -13.23 -18.13
N SER A 111 -0.57 -13.84 -18.06
CA SER A 111 -0.18 -14.74 -16.97
C SER A 111 -0.09 -14.04 -15.62
N ILE A 112 0.45 -12.82 -15.55
CA ILE A 112 0.52 -12.03 -14.31
C ILE A 112 -0.89 -11.63 -13.86
N TYR A 113 -1.75 -11.22 -14.80
CA TYR A 113 -3.14 -10.90 -14.49
C TYR A 113 -3.90 -12.12 -13.95
N ASN A 114 -3.75 -13.27 -14.59
CA ASN A 114 -4.39 -14.50 -14.15
C ASN A 114 -3.88 -14.94 -12.76
N ASN A 115 -2.59 -14.76 -12.46
CA ASN A 115 -2.03 -15.02 -11.13
C ASN A 115 -2.61 -14.08 -10.06
N ILE A 116 -2.80 -12.79 -10.37
CA ILE A 116 -3.41 -11.82 -9.45
C ILE A 116 -4.89 -12.18 -9.19
N VAL A 117 -5.61 -12.62 -10.22
CA VAL A 117 -7.01 -13.05 -10.10
C VAL A 117 -7.08 -14.34 -9.28
N ALA A 118 -6.25 -15.34 -9.58
CA ALA A 118 -6.17 -16.59 -8.84
C ALA A 118 -5.86 -16.36 -7.35
N TYR A 119 -4.91 -15.44 -7.06
CA TYR A 119 -4.61 -15.01 -5.71
C TYR A 119 -5.82 -14.37 -5.03
N LYS A 120 -6.51 -13.42 -5.68
CA LYS A 120 -7.72 -12.80 -5.12
C LYS A 120 -8.85 -13.80 -4.87
N THR A 121 -9.00 -14.80 -5.74
CA THR A 121 -10.00 -15.86 -5.55
C THR A 121 -9.63 -16.80 -4.41
N SER A 122 -8.33 -17.01 -4.16
CA SER A 122 -7.84 -17.82 -3.03
C SER A 122 -8.03 -17.17 -1.66
N ILE A 123 -8.16 -15.84 -1.59
CA ILE A 123 -8.46 -15.09 -0.34
C ILE A 123 -9.84 -15.41 0.23
N HIS A 124 -10.75 -16.03 -0.54
CA HIS A 124 -12.04 -16.49 -0.01
C HIS A 124 -11.94 -17.75 0.86
N HIS A 125 -10.77 -18.38 1.00
CA HIS A 125 -10.51 -19.25 2.14
C HIS A 125 -10.39 -18.36 3.39
N ARG A 126 -11.49 -18.23 4.15
CA ARG A 126 -11.50 -17.58 5.47
C ARG A 126 -10.44 -18.24 6.35
N PHE A 127 -9.25 -17.66 6.45
CA PHE A 127 -8.40 -17.89 7.61
C PHE A 127 -9.09 -17.25 8.80
N LYS A 128 -9.74 -18.10 9.60
CA LYS A 128 -10.24 -17.74 10.92
C LYS A 128 -9.04 -17.82 11.87
N THR A 129 -8.17 -16.82 11.82
CA THR A 129 -7.19 -16.57 12.89
C THR A 129 -7.48 -15.19 13.46
N ASN A 130 -7.64 -15.14 14.79
CA ASN A 130 -7.80 -13.90 15.53
C ASN A 130 -6.64 -12.97 15.16
N ILE A 131 -6.96 -11.79 14.62
CA ILE A 131 -5.99 -10.73 14.23
C ILE A 131 -5.40 -10.03 15.46
N ASN A 132 -5.78 -10.44 16.66
CA ASN A 132 -5.27 -9.89 17.89
C ASN A 132 -4.14 -10.78 18.39
N GLU A 133 -2.97 -10.16 18.55
CA GLU A 133 -1.68 -10.73 18.95
C GLU A 133 -0.78 -11.11 17.76
N ILE A 134 -0.26 -10.09 17.06
CA ILE A 134 1.15 -10.16 16.66
C ILE A 134 1.89 -10.46 17.97
N PRO A 135 2.58 -11.60 18.11
CA PRO A 135 3.18 -11.95 19.36
C PRO A 135 4.31 -10.97 19.65
N THR A 136 4.03 -9.94 20.45
CA THR A 136 4.99 -8.94 20.91
C THR A 136 6.00 -9.63 21.80
N ILE A 137 7.29 -9.36 21.56
CA ILE A 137 8.38 -9.93 22.35
C ILE A 137 8.55 -9.09 23.60
N GLU A 138 8.51 -9.70 24.77
CA GLU A 138 8.95 -9.03 26.01
C GLU A 138 10.44 -8.71 25.87
N LYS A 139 10.83 -7.48 26.24
CA LYS A 139 12.18 -6.92 26.04
C LYS A 139 13.31 -7.81 26.59
N ASP A 140 13.02 -8.65 27.58
CA ASP A 140 13.97 -9.52 28.26
C ASP A 140 14.38 -10.76 27.45
N LEU A 141 13.66 -11.08 26.37
CA LEU A 141 13.95 -12.22 25.48
C LEU A 141 14.89 -11.85 24.31
N ILE A 142 15.29 -10.58 24.19
CA ILE A 142 16.17 -10.12 23.11
C ILE A 142 17.64 -10.38 23.48
N ASN A 143 18.31 -11.20 22.69
CA ASN A 143 19.73 -11.46 22.80
C ASN A 143 20.53 -10.39 22.04
N TYR A 144 20.93 -9.34 22.76
CA TYR A 144 21.65 -8.21 22.20
C TYR A 144 23.03 -8.57 21.63
N SER A 145 23.68 -9.62 22.12
CA SER A 145 24.99 -10.03 21.59
C SER A 145 24.87 -10.49 20.13
N VAL A 146 23.82 -11.24 19.81
CA VAL A 146 23.51 -11.71 18.45
C VAL A 146 23.13 -10.52 17.55
N ILE A 147 22.39 -9.55 18.07
CA ILE A 147 22.08 -8.32 17.34
C ILE A 147 23.34 -7.51 17.03
N ASP A 148 24.26 -7.40 17.98
CA ASP A 148 25.53 -6.71 17.73
C ASP A 148 26.37 -7.44 16.67
N MET A 149 26.34 -8.78 16.64
CA MET A 149 26.95 -9.53 15.54
C MET A 149 26.29 -9.24 14.18
N TYR A 150 24.96 -9.15 14.11
CA TYR A 150 24.25 -8.75 12.88
C TYR A 150 24.79 -7.40 12.38
N TYR A 151 24.89 -6.41 13.26
CA TYR A 151 25.38 -5.08 12.89
C TYR A 151 26.87 -5.04 12.57
N LYS A 152 27.66 -5.93 13.17
CA LYS A 152 29.11 -6.01 12.96
C LYS A 152 29.47 -6.70 11.65
N TYR A 153 28.84 -7.83 11.33
CA TYR A 153 29.28 -8.71 10.24
C TYR A 153 28.36 -8.70 9.02
N PHE A 154 27.04 -8.55 9.19
CA PHE A 154 26.09 -8.60 8.08
C PHE A 154 25.70 -7.21 7.56
N HIS A 155 25.29 -6.31 8.45
CA HIS A 155 24.76 -4.99 8.10
C HIS A 155 25.71 -4.13 7.22
N PRO A 156 27.05 -4.16 7.37
CA PRO A 156 27.94 -3.39 6.50
C PRO A 156 27.83 -3.77 5.02
N CYS A 157 27.53 -5.04 4.73
CA CYS A 157 27.34 -5.54 3.36
C CYS A 157 25.88 -5.37 2.90
N TYR A 158 24.92 -5.52 3.82
CA TYR A 158 23.49 -5.52 3.54
C TYR A 158 22.73 -4.66 4.59
N PRO A 159 22.65 -3.33 4.39
CA PRO A 159 22.03 -2.42 5.37
C PRO A 159 20.50 -2.45 5.29
N VAL A 160 19.88 -3.55 5.73
CA VAL A 160 18.41 -3.77 5.63
C VAL A 160 17.65 -3.03 6.72
N ILE A 161 18.16 -3.08 7.96
CA ILE A 161 17.53 -2.47 9.13
C ILE A 161 18.57 -1.63 9.86
N SER A 162 18.38 -0.31 9.88
CA SER A 162 19.29 0.58 10.61
C SER A 162 19.17 0.38 12.13
N LYS A 163 20.28 0.58 12.87
CA LYS A 163 20.31 0.45 14.34
C LYS A 163 19.32 1.39 15.02
N ASN A 164 19.12 2.59 14.46
CA ASN A 164 18.13 3.56 14.96
C ASN A 164 16.70 3.05 14.76
N THR A 165 16.40 2.46 13.60
CA THR A 165 15.07 1.88 13.33
C THR A 165 14.79 0.71 14.27
N PHE A 166 15.75 -0.20 14.45
CA PHE A 166 15.61 -1.34 15.34
C PHE A 166 15.39 -0.93 16.80
N THR A 167 16.19 0.02 17.31
CA THR A 167 16.00 0.55 18.67
C THR A 167 14.66 1.24 18.85
N ASN A 168 14.16 1.94 17.83
CA ASN A 168 12.80 2.49 17.85
C ASN A 168 11.72 1.41 17.92
N PHE A 169 11.89 0.28 17.22
CA PHE A 169 10.95 -0.84 17.33
C PHE A 169 10.87 -1.40 18.74
N ILE A 170 12.01 -1.54 19.42
CA ILE A 170 12.08 -1.99 20.81
C ILE A 170 11.45 -0.96 21.75
N LYS A 171 11.79 0.32 21.61
CA LYS A 171 11.24 1.40 22.46
C LYS A 171 9.72 1.48 22.38
N ASN A 172 9.17 1.26 21.19
CA ASN A 172 7.75 1.34 20.93
C ASN A 172 7.02 -0.01 21.11
N ASP A 173 7.69 -1.05 21.63
CA ASP A 173 7.13 -2.40 21.80
C ASP A 173 6.45 -2.95 20.53
N SER A 174 7.04 -2.63 19.38
CA SER A 174 6.50 -2.93 18.06
C SER A 174 7.36 -3.91 17.27
N LEU A 175 8.45 -4.42 17.87
CA LEU A 175 9.36 -5.37 17.23
C LEU A 175 8.66 -6.72 17.02
N SER A 176 8.63 -7.18 15.78
CA SER A 176 8.03 -8.45 15.41
C SER A 176 9.01 -9.62 15.60
N LYS A 177 8.47 -10.78 15.98
CA LYS A 177 9.25 -12.02 16.15
C LYS A 177 9.91 -12.48 14.86
N TYR A 178 9.20 -12.40 13.74
CA TYR A 178 9.73 -12.84 12.46
C TYR A 178 10.91 -11.97 12.00
N LEU A 179 10.92 -10.66 12.30
CA LEU A 179 12.06 -9.79 12.01
C LEU A 179 13.24 -10.13 12.90
N LEU A 180 13.01 -10.30 14.21
CA LEU A 180 14.06 -10.66 15.16
C LEU A 180 14.74 -11.98 14.76
N PHE A 181 13.96 -13.02 14.48
CA PHE A 181 14.49 -14.32 14.09
C PHE A 181 15.21 -14.28 12.73
N SER A 182 14.70 -13.51 11.77
CA SER A 182 15.40 -13.29 10.50
C SER A 182 16.76 -12.63 10.71
N MET A 183 16.85 -11.64 11.60
CA MET A 183 18.11 -11.00 11.96
C MET A 183 19.08 -11.97 12.65
N TYR A 184 18.59 -12.84 13.56
CA TYR A 184 19.41 -13.86 14.21
C TYR A 184 19.97 -14.86 13.21
N GLY A 185 19.14 -15.35 12.29
CA GLY A 185 19.60 -16.25 11.23
C GLY A 185 20.75 -15.66 10.43
N MET A 186 20.66 -14.39 10.04
CA MET A 186 21.76 -13.70 9.36
C MET A 186 22.99 -13.48 10.25
N ALA A 187 22.79 -13.18 11.54
CA ALA A 187 23.89 -13.00 12.49
C ALA A 187 24.72 -14.28 12.65
N TYR A 188 24.07 -15.42 12.88
CA TYR A 188 24.75 -16.71 13.04
C TYR A 188 25.39 -17.22 11.74
N LEU A 189 24.84 -16.86 10.58
CA LEU A 189 25.45 -17.17 9.29
C LEU A 189 26.73 -16.36 9.03
N PHE A 190 26.74 -15.08 9.42
CA PHE A 190 27.83 -14.14 9.10
C PHE A 190 28.87 -13.95 10.19
N GLN A 191 28.64 -14.51 11.39
CA GLN A 191 29.64 -14.48 12.44
C GLN A 191 30.96 -15.11 11.99
N GLN A 192 32.03 -14.83 12.74
CA GLN A 192 33.39 -15.27 12.40
C GLN A 192 33.52 -16.78 12.16
N THR A 193 32.75 -17.58 12.91
CA THR A 193 32.58 -19.04 12.72
C THR A 193 31.11 -19.35 12.43
N PRO A 194 30.69 -19.48 11.16
CA PRO A 194 29.28 -19.65 10.81
C PRO A 194 28.64 -20.86 11.50
N ASP A 195 27.55 -20.62 12.23
CA ASP A 195 26.73 -21.68 12.81
C ASP A 195 25.52 -21.91 11.89
N ILE A 196 25.74 -22.72 10.86
CA ILE A 196 24.74 -22.98 9.82
C ILE A 196 23.47 -23.66 10.40
N PRO A 197 23.56 -24.72 11.23
CA PRO A 197 22.38 -25.35 11.81
C PRO A 197 21.51 -24.36 12.61
N LEU A 198 22.13 -23.59 13.50
CA LEU A 198 21.40 -22.63 14.33
C LEU A 198 20.83 -21.49 13.49
N ALA A 199 21.58 -21.01 12.49
CA ALA A 199 21.09 -20.01 11.55
C ALA A 199 19.86 -20.51 10.79
N THR A 200 19.88 -21.75 10.28
CA THR A 200 18.73 -22.34 9.58
C THR A 200 17.51 -22.48 10.50
N GLU A 201 17.71 -22.89 11.75
CA GLU A 201 16.63 -23.03 12.73
C GLU A 201 15.90 -21.69 12.96
N TYR A 202 16.63 -20.58 13.14
CA TYR A 202 16.01 -19.27 13.30
C TYR A 202 15.32 -18.78 12.02
N ILE A 203 15.88 -19.06 10.85
CA ILE A 203 15.23 -18.72 9.57
C ILE A 203 13.93 -19.50 9.39
N ASP A 204 13.89 -20.77 9.75
CA ASP A 204 12.67 -21.57 9.63
C ASP A 204 11.60 -21.12 10.63
N LYS A 205 11.98 -20.80 11.88
CA LYS A 205 11.08 -20.12 12.84
C LYS A 205 10.53 -18.80 12.28
N ALA A 206 11.36 -18.01 11.59
CA ALA A 206 10.91 -16.77 10.97
C ALA A 206 9.91 -17.03 9.83
N LYS A 207 10.17 -18.02 8.97
CA LYS A 207 9.25 -18.42 7.89
C LYS A 207 7.90 -18.87 8.44
N GLU A 208 7.87 -19.72 9.45
CA GLU A 208 6.63 -20.19 10.07
C GLU A 208 5.76 -19.02 10.56
N LEU A 209 6.38 -18.06 11.25
CA LEU A 209 5.70 -16.86 11.73
C LEU A 209 5.22 -15.95 10.59
N ILE A 210 5.96 -15.88 9.48
CA ILE A 210 5.54 -15.14 8.28
C ILE A 210 4.34 -15.80 7.62
N TYR A 211 4.35 -17.12 7.48
CA TYR A 211 3.22 -17.85 6.89
C TYR A 211 1.94 -17.66 7.71
N GLN A 212 2.04 -17.60 9.03
CA GLN A 212 0.91 -17.31 9.92
C GLN A 212 0.39 -15.87 9.76
N ASN A 213 1.25 -14.91 9.41
CA ASN A 213 0.93 -13.48 9.39
C ASN A 213 0.90 -12.86 7.98
N TYR A 214 0.90 -13.66 6.91
CA TYR A 214 1.06 -13.20 5.53
C TYR A 214 -0.04 -12.22 5.05
N GLY A 215 -1.18 -12.17 5.75
CA GLY A 215 -2.28 -11.24 5.47
C GLY A 215 -2.02 -9.78 5.91
N LEU A 216 -1.03 -9.54 6.78
CA LEU A 216 -0.70 -8.23 7.30
C LEU A 216 0.60 -7.73 6.66
N ILE A 217 0.50 -6.76 5.74
CA ILE A 217 1.67 -6.19 5.09
C ILE A 217 2.18 -5.02 5.94
N ASP A 218 3.33 -5.22 6.59
CA ASP A 218 4.07 -4.18 7.29
C ASP A 218 5.54 -4.10 6.81
N VAL A 219 6.25 -3.06 7.26
CA VAL A 219 7.65 -2.82 6.86
C VAL A 219 8.57 -3.93 7.38
N GLN A 220 8.31 -4.43 8.58
CA GLN A 220 9.13 -5.47 9.20
C GLN A 220 9.01 -6.79 8.45
N LEU A 221 7.82 -7.13 7.94
CA LEU A 221 7.57 -8.33 7.13
C LEU A 221 8.37 -8.27 5.83
N LEU A 222 8.33 -7.13 5.15
CA LEU A 222 9.10 -6.92 3.92
C LEU A 222 10.61 -7.02 4.16
N GLN A 223 11.10 -6.43 5.26
CA GLN A 223 12.50 -6.56 5.68
C GLN A 223 12.87 -8.02 5.96
N SER A 224 11.99 -8.77 6.62
CA SER A 224 12.22 -10.18 6.96
C SER A 224 12.25 -11.08 5.73
N LEU A 225 11.31 -10.91 4.81
CA LEU A 225 11.31 -11.59 3.51
C LEU A 225 12.61 -11.31 2.75
N TYR A 226 13.08 -10.06 2.76
CA TYR A 226 14.35 -9.71 2.14
C TYR A 226 15.54 -10.42 2.80
N LEU A 227 15.60 -10.47 4.14
CA LEU A 227 16.65 -11.23 4.85
C LEU A 227 16.61 -12.73 4.51
N ILE A 228 15.42 -13.35 4.48
CA ILE A 228 15.26 -14.78 4.15
C ILE A 228 15.68 -15.07 2.71
N THR A 229 15.37 -14.18 1.76
CA THR A 229 15.81 -14.34 0.36
C THR A 229 17.33 -14.22 0.22
N ILE A 230 17.96 -13.29 0.94
CA ILE A 230 19.43 -13.21 0.99
C ILE A 230 20.01 -14.48 1.61
N PHE A 231 19.45 -14.95 2.72
CA PHE A 231 19.89 -16.16 3.41
C PHE A 231 19.95 -17.34 2.45
N GLY A 232 18.85 -17.61 1.72
CA GLY A 232 18.79 -18.70 0.75
C GLY A 232 19.87 -18.58 -0.33
N LYS A 233 20.08 -17.38 -0.87
CA LYS A 233 21.11 -17.15 -1.89
C LYS A 233 22.52 -17.39 -1.35
N LEU A 234 22.81 -16.93 -0.14
CA LEU A 234 24.14 -17.01 0.45
C LEU A 234 24.46 -18.38 1.03
N MET A 235 23.48 -19.11 1.53
CA MET A 235 23.65 -20.47 2.02
C MET A 235 24.23 -21.38 0.93
N PHE A 236 23.81 -21.21 -0.33
CA PHE A 236 24.43 -21.90 -1.47
C PHE A 236 25.92 -21.59 -1.66
N PHE A 237 26.38 -20.38 -1.32
CA PHE A 237 27.81 -20.06 -1.39
C PHE A 237 28.61 -20.69 -0.27
N PHE A 238 28.04 -20.81 0.93
CA PHE A 238 28.71 -21.43 2.08
C PHE A 238 28.78 -22.96 1.99
N LEU A 239 27.81 -23.61 1.35
CA LEU A 239 27.78 -25.07 1.18
C LEU A 239 28.68 -25.58 0.03
N ASN A 240 29.08 -24.70 -0.89
CA ASN A 240 29.90 -25.04 -2.06
C ASN A 240 31.38 -24.62 -1.89
N LYS A 241 31.80 -24.32 -0.66
CA LYS A 241 33.16 -23.90 -0.31
C LYS A 241 33.76 -24.91 0.65
#